data_AF-A0AAE4DWM0-F1
#
_entry.id   AF-A0AAE4DWM0-F1
#
_cell.length_a   1.000
_cell.length_b   1.000
_cell.length_c   1.000
_cell.angle_alpha   90.00
_cell.angle_beta   90.00
_cell.angle_gamma   90.00
#
_symmetry.space_group_name_H-M   'P 1'
#
loop_
_entity.id
_entity.type
_entity.pdbx_description
1 polymer ?
#
loop_
_entity_poly.entity_id
_entity_poly.type
_entity_poly.pdbx_seq_one_letter_code
_entity_poly.pdbx_strand_id
1 'polypeptide(L)'
;MIINNTFFIFVIFLFALFLILMVTFYIDYRKHSGEVSEIYNALTQARLLRKEDYQVWEGLGFWGFGFRITILSRLLRGKSVKLTDSRRLQSHASHDVLSGFELSWVYSYDKKIKFTMAIFILLLIMAIINEI
;
A
#
# COMPACT_ATOMS: atom_id res chain seq x y z
N MET A 1 -10.23 -33.17 20.20
CA MET A 1 -9.40 -32.25 21.03
C MET A 1 -8.16 -31.74 20.28
N ILE A 2 -7.35 -32.63 19.66
CA ILE A 2 -6.12 -32.24 18.94
C ILE A 2 -6.38 -31.26 17.78
N ILE A 3 -7.43 -31.48 16.97
CA ILE A 3 -7.78 -30.61 15.83
C ILE A 3 -8.07 -29.16 16.28
N ASN A 4 -8.70 -29.00 17.46
CA ASN A 4 -9.02 -27.68 18.00
C ASN A 4 -7.76 -26.94 18.49
N ASN A 5 -6.83 -27.66 19.11
CA ASN A 5 -5.54 -27.09 19.53
C ASN A 5 -4.67 -26.71 18.33
N THR A 6 -4.58 -27.56 17.30
CA THR A 6 -3.79 -27.27 16.09
C THR A 6 -4.36 -26.07 15.33
N PHE A 7 -5.68 -25.96 15.22
CA PHE A 7 -6.36 -24.80 14.63
C PHE A 7 -6.04 -23.52 15.39
N PHE A 8 -6.18 -23.53 16.72
CA PHE A 8 -5.91 -22.36 17.56
C PHE A 8 -4.44 -21.91 17.48
N ILE A 9 -3.49 -22.85 17.49
CA ILE A 9 -2.06 -22.56 17.30
C ILE A 9 -1.82 -21.91 15.93
N PHE A 10 -2.46 -22.43 14.88
CA PHE A 10 -2.33 -21.89 13.52
C PHE A 10 -2.87 -20.44 13.43
N VAL A 11 -4.03 -20.17 14.03
CA VAL A 11 -4.61 -18.81 14.07
C VAL A 11 -3.71 -17.85 14.83
N ILE A 12 -3.18 -18.25 16.00
CA ILE A 12 -2.21 -17.43 16.75
C ILE A 12 -0.98 -17.14 15.92
N PHE A 13 -0.43 -18.15 15.24
CA PHE A 13 0.74 -17.98 14.39
C PHE A 13 0.49 -16.99 13.26
N LEU A 14 -0.63 -17.12 12.54
CA LEU A 14 -1.02 -16.17 11.49
C LEU A 14 -1.23 -14.75 12.05
N PHE A 15 -1.82 -14.63 13.22
CA PHE A 15 -2.03 -13.33 13.87
C PHE A 15 -0.70 -12.68 14.26
N ALA A 16 0.24 -13.44 14.84
CA ALA A 16 1.58 -12.95 15.15
C ALA A 16 2.32 -12.52 13.88
N LEU A 17 2.24 -13.30 12.80
CA LEU A 17 2.80 -12.93 11.49
C LEU A 17 2.19 -11.63 10.96
N PHE A 18 0.87 -11.45 11.08
CA PHE A 18 0.18 -10.22 10.70
C PHE A 18 0.68 -9.00 11.49
N LEU A 19 0.87 -9.12 12.80
CA LEU A 19 1.42 -8.05 13.64
C LEU A 19 2.86 -7.69 13.24
N ILE A 20 3.71 -8.69 12.97
CA ILE A 20 5.07 -8.47 12.48
C ILE A 20 5.03 -7.69 11.16
N LEU A 21 4.16 -8.09 10.22
CA LEU A 21 3.98 -7.37 8.96
C LEU A 21 3.56 -5.92 9.19
N MET A 22 2.62 -5.66 10.11
CA MET A 22 2.21 -4.29 10.48
C MET A 22 3.38 -3.44 10.98
N VAL A 23 4.25 -3.99 11.82
CA VAL A 23 5.47 -3.31 12.26
C VAL A 23 6.37 -2.97 11.07
N THR A 24 6.58 -3.91 10.14
CA THR A 24 7.38 -3.62 8.95
C THR A 24 6.76 -2.55 8.06
N PHE A 25 5.43 -2.48 7.93
CA PHE A 25 4.77 -1.40 7.21
C PHE A 25 5.01 -0.05 7.87
N TYR A 26 4.98 0.00 9.19
CA TYR A 26 5.24 1.23 9.93
C TYR A 26 6.70 1.68 9.76
N ILE A 27 7.66 0.77 9.77
CA ILE A 27 9.07 1.07 9.47
C ILE A 27 9.22 1.67 8.08
N ASP A 28 8.65 1.02 7.06
CA ASP A 28 8.69 1.53 5.68
C ASP A 28 8.02 2.90 5.54
N TYR A 29 6.89 3.11 6.22
CA TYR A 29 6.22 4.41 6.29
C TYR A 29 7.14 5.49 6.87
N ARG A 30 7.80 5.20 8.01
CA ARG A 30 8.72 6.15 8.65
C ARG A 30 9.93 6.43 7.78
N LYS A 31 10.44 5.42 7.07
CA LYS A 31 11.62 5.54 6.21
C LYS A 31 11.34 6.32 4.93
N HIS A 32 10.21 6.08 4.27
CA HIS A 32 9.94 6.55 2.91
C HIS A 32 8.83 7.62 2.81
N SER A 33 8.20 8.01 3.92
CA SER A 33 7.15 9.05 3.90
C SER A 33 7.60 10.38 3.29
N GLY A 34 8.83 10.82 3.58
CA GLY A 34 9.42 12.03 2.98
C GLY A 34 9.57 11.91 1.47
N GLU A 35 10.25 10.85 1.00
CA GLU A 35 10.45 10.56 -0.42
C GLU A 35 9.12 10.50 -1.19
N VAL A 36 8.10 9.85 -0.62
CA VAL A 36 6.76 9.79 -1.24
C VAL A 36 6.11 11.17 -1.31
N SER A 37 6.22 12.00 -0.27
CA SER A 37 5.71 13.37 -0.32
C SER A 37 6.41 14.19 -1.42
N GLU A 38 7.73 14.05 -1.55
CA GLU A 38 8.51 14.70 -2.61
C GLU A 38 8.08 14.28 -4.01
N ILE A 39 7.84 12.98 -4.24
CA ILE A 39 7.34 12.48 -5.53
C ILE A 39 5.98 13.08 -5.87
N TYR A 40 5.04 13.09 -4.92
CA TYR A 40 3.71 13.65 -5.14
C TYR A 40 3.77 15.17 -5.36
N ASN A 41 4.68 15.88 -4.69
CA ASN A 41 4.96 17.29 -4.95
C ASN A 41 5.53 17.51 -6.34
N ALA A 42 6.50 16.70 -6.78
CA ALA A 42 7.09 16.78 -8.12
C ALA A 42 6.03 16.53 -9.22
N LEU A 43 5.17 15.53 -9.04
CA LEU A 43 4.05 15.28 -9.96
C LEU A 43 3.04 16.44 -9.97
N THR A 44 2.86 17.13 -8.84
CA THR A 44 2.01 18.33 -8.75
C THR A 44 2.64 19.52 -9.47
N GLN A 45 3.94 19.74 -9.29
CA GLN A 45 4.71 20.79 -9.98
C GLN A 45 4.70 20.59 -11.50
N ALA A 46 4.79 19.35 -11.95
CA ALA A 46 4.66 18.96 -13.37
C ALA A 46 3.21 19.08 -13.90
N ARG A 47 2.24 19.53 -13.09
CA ARG A 47 0.80 19.64 -13.41
C ARG A 47 0.14 18.31 -13.78
N LEU A 48 0.76 17.18 -13.44
CA LEU A 48 0.22 15.85 -13.67
C LEU A 48 -0.82 15.49 -12.62
N LEU A 49 -0.61 15.94 -11.38
CA LEU A 49 -1.52 15.82 -10.24
C LEU A 49 -1.96 17.19 -9.74
N ARG A 50 -3.17 17.27 -9.17
CA ARG A 50 -3.58 18.36 -8.29
C ARG A 50 -3.44 17.90 -6.84
N LYS A 51 -3.22 18.83 -5.93
CA LYS A 51 -3.17 18.52 -4.49
C LYS A 51 -4.46 17.83 -4.02
N GLU A 52 -5.59 18.28 -4.53
CA GLU A 52 -6.93 17.70 -4.32
C GLU A 52 -7.00 16.19 -4.61
N ASP A 53 -6.25 15.73 -5.62
CA ASP A 53 -6.29 14.34 -6.10
C ASP A 53 -5.72 13.35 -5.06
N TYR A 54 -4.90 13.81 -4.11
CA TYR A 54 -4.26 12.96 -3.11
C TYR A 54 -4.27 13.48 -1.67
N GLN A 55 -4.74 14.71 -1.42
CA GLN A 55 -4.74 15.33 -0.09
C GLN A 55 -5.45 14.49 0.97
N VAL A 56 -6.55 13.80 0.59
CA VAL A 56 -7.25 12.88 1.50
C VAL A 56 -6.31 11.75 1.95
N TRP A 57 -5.58 11.14 1.02
CA TRP A 57 -4.62 10.08 1.33
C TRP A 57 -3.40 10.60 2.09
N GLU A 58 -2.99 11.83 1.85
CA GLU A 58 -1.92 12.46 2.63
C GLU A 58 -2.35 12.69 4.09
N GLY A 59 -3.56 13.23 4.29
CA GLY A 59 -4.11 13.51 5.63
C GLY A 59 -4.35 12.25 6.49
N LEU A 60 -4.54 11.09 5.87
CA LEU A 60 -4.68 9.80 6.56
C LEU A 60 -3.36 9.24 7.11
N GLY A 61 -2.22 9.90 6.87
CA GLY A 61 -0.92 9.50 7.41
C GLY A 61 -0.52 8.08 6.99
N PHE A 62 -0.28 7.21 7.98
CA PHE A 62 0.09 5.81 7.75
C PHE A 62 -0.90 5.06 6.85
N TRP A 63 -2.20 5.21 7.10
CA TRP A 63 -3.24 4.49 6.35
C TRP A 63 -3.29 4.92 4.89
N GLY A 64 -3.10 6.21 4.62
CA GLY A 64 -3.10 6.73 3.25
C GLY A 64 -1.75 6.61 2.54
N PHE A 65 -0.66 6.35 3.26
CA PHE A 65 0.63 6.02 2.67
C PHE A 65 0.54 4.77 1.78
N GLY A 66 -0.09 3.69 2.27
CA GLY A 66 -0.27 2.47 1.48
C GLY A 66 -0.99 2.72 0.14
N PHE A 67 -2.05 3.52 0.16
CA PHE A 67 -2.78 3.92 -1.06
C PHE A 67 -1.90 4.70 -2.03
N ARG A 68 -1.13 5.67 -1.52
CA ARG A 68 -0.20 6.46 -2.34
C ARG A 68 0.86 5.58 -3.00
N ILE A 69 1.35 4.55 -2.29
CA ILE A 69 2.28 3.56 -2.84
C ILE A 69 1.63 2.69 -3.91
N THR A 70 0.38 2.26 -3.72
CA THR A 70 -0.33 1.47 -4.75
C THR A 70 -0.51 2.26 -6.05
N ILE A 71 -0.81 3.57 -5.97
CA ILE A 71 -0.86 4.45 -7.14
C ILE A 71 0.50 4.50 -7.83
N LEU A 72 1.56 4.76 -7.06
CA LEU A 72 2.93 4.84 -7.58
C LEU A 72 3.37 3.51 -8.24
N SER A 73 3.08 2.38 -7.60
CA SER A 73 3.35 1.04 -8.14
C SER A 73 2.62 0.78 -9.46
N ARG A 74 1.42 1.33 -9.65
CA ARG A 74 0.70 1.26 -10.93
C ARG A 74 1.38 2.10 -12.00
N LEU A 75 1.78 3.34 -11.67
CA LEU A 75 2.46 4.23 -12.61
C LEU A 75 3.79 3.65 -13.08
N LEU A 76 4.58 3.07 -12.16
CA LEU A 76 5.84 2.40 -12.48
C LEU A 76 5.66 1.17 -13.38
N ARG A 77 4.48 0.54 -13.36
CA ARG A 77 4.13 -0.60 -14.23
C ARG A 77 3.57 -0.19 -15.60
N GLY A 78 3.68 1.08 -15.98
CA GLY A 78 3.08 1.55 -17.24
C GLY A 78 1.58 1.82 -17.16
N LYS A 79 0.93 1.66 -15.99
CA LYS A 79 -0.53 1.70 -15.86
C LYS A 79 -1.00 3.09 -15.49
N SER A 80 -1.88 3.65 -16.31
CA SER A 80 -2.53 4.92 -16.01
C SER A 80 -3.53 4.76 -14.87
N VAL A 81 -3.60 5.76 -13.98
CA VAL A 81 -4.49 5.74 -12.80
C VAL A 81 -5.61 6.75 -13.00
N LYS A 82 -6.86 6.35 -12.74
CA LYS A 82 -8.01 7.26 -12.76
C LYS A 82 -7.96 8.14 -11.51
N LEU A 83 -7.99 9.45 -11.73
CA LEU A 83 -8.11 10.48 -10.71
C LEU A 83 -9.58 10.93 -10.58
N THR A 84 -9.82 11.90 -9.71
CA THR A 84 -11.11 12.59 -9.59
C THR A 84 -11.48 13.27 -10.93
N ASP A 85 -12.77 13.47 -11.17
CA ASP A 85 -13.31 14.17 -12.34
C ASP A 85 -12.87 13.60 -13.69
N SER A 86 -12.81 12.28 -13.82
CA SER A 86 -12.48 11.55 -15.07
C SER A 86 -11.07 11.80 -15.62
N ARG A 87 -10.25 12.60 -14.93
CA ARG A 87 -8.82 12.78 -15.26
C ARG A 87 -8.09 11.46 -15.08
N ARG A 88 -7.06 11.25 -15.90
CA ARG A 88 -6.19 10.10 -15.81
C ARG A 88 -4.75 10.57 -15.63
N LEU A 89 -4.11 10.09 -14.58
CA LEU A 89 -2.68 10.21 -14.42
C LEU A 89 -2.01 9.23 -15.38
N GLN A 90 -1.45 9.79 -16.45
CA GLN A 90 -0.84 9.01 -17.50
C GLN A 90 0.55 8.55 -17.06
N SER A 91 0.79 7.25 -17.16
CA SER A 91 2.05 6.65 -16.71
C SER A 91 3.25 7.14 -17.52
N HIS A 92 3.13 7.34 -18.82
CA HIS A 92 4.22 7.86 -19.66
C HIS A 92 4.66 9.27 -19.24
N ALA A 93 3.71 10.18 -19.01
CA ALA A 93 4.00 11.54 -18.55
C ALA A 93 4.58 11.55 -17.13
N SER A 94 4.21 10.56 -16.31
CA SER A 94 4.75 10.39 -14.95
C SER A 94 6.16 9.79 -14.98
N HIS A 95 6.52 9.01 -16.00
CA HIS A 95 7.80 8.30 -16.07
C HIS A 95 8.99 9.25 -15.99
N ASP A 96 8.92 10.39 -16.69
CA ASP A 96 10.00 11.39 -16.68
C ASP A 96 10.24 11.94 -15.28
N VAL A 97 9.17 12.24 -14.53
CA VAL A 97 9.25 12.70 -13.14
C VAL A 97 9.76 11.60 -12.22
N LEU A 98 9.26 10.37 -12.40
CA LEU A 98 9.60 9.22 -11.55
C LEU A 98 11.01 8.68 -11.77
N SER A 99 11.60 8.92 -12.94
CA SER A 99 12.96 8.47 -13.28
C SER A 99 14.05 9.09 -12.41
N GLY A 100 13.77 10.21 -11.75
CA GLY A 100 14.67 10.86 -10.80
C GLY A 100 14.71 10.24 -9.40
N PHE A 101 13.92 9.20 -9.12
CA PHE A 101 13.76 8.60 -7.78
C PHE A 101 14.15 7.12 -7.74
N GLU A 102 14.68 6.65 -6.61
CA GLU A 102 15.05 5.25 -6.42
C GLU A 102 13.85 4.41 -5.93
N LEU A 103 12.99 4.00 -6.87
CA LEU A 103 11.68 3.41 -6.54
C LEU A 103 11.64 1.87 -6.52
N SER A 104 12.80 1.22 -6.37
CA SER A 104 12.92 -0.25 -6.33
C SER A 104 12.07 -0.88 -5.20
N TRP A 105 11.96 -0.19 -4.07
CA TRP A 105 11.23 -0.63 -2.88
C TRP A 105 9.71 -0.57 -3.02
N VAL A 106 9.17 0.29 -3.90
CA VAL A 106 7.73 0.50 -4.12
C VAL A 106 7.04 -0.79 -4.56
N TYR A 107 7.71 -1.58 -5.40
CA TYR A 107 7.19 -2.86 -5.87
C TYR A 107 7.16 -3.91 -4.77
N SER A 108 8.21 -3.96 -3.94
CA SER A 108 8.27 -4.83 -2.77
C SER A 108 7.19 -4.48 -1.75
N TYR A 109 6.93 -3.18 -1.54
CA TYR A 109 5.86 -2.72 -0.67
C TYR A 109 4.48 -3.10 -1.21
N ASP A 110 4.19 -2.89 -2.51
CA ASP A 110 2.91 -3.30 -3.12
C ASP A 110 2.67 -4.81 -3.01
N LYS A 111 3.71 -5.64 -3.17
CA LYS A 111 3.63 -7.09 -2.92
C LYS A 111 3.31 -7.38 -1.45
N LYS A 112 3.98 -6.68 -0.52
CA LYS A 112 3.75 -6.83 0.92
C LYS A 112 2.30 -6.50 1.30
N ILE A 113 1.72 -5.42 0.74
CA ILE A 113 0.30 -5.06 0.94
C ILE A 113 -0.59 -6.24 0.54
N LYS A 114 -0.43 -6.76 -0.67
CA LYS A 114 -1.27 -7.86 -1.19
C LYS A 114 -1.15 -9.14 -0.36
N PHE A 115 0.06 -9.49 0.02
CA PHE A 115 0.33 -10.63 0.90
C PHE A 115 -0.35 -10.47 2.26
N THR A 116 -0.24 -9.28 2.85
CA THR A 116 -0.86 -8.99 4.16
C THR A 116 -2.38 -8.95 4.07
N MET A 117 -2.95 -8.40 2.99
CA MET A 117 -4.39 -8.46 2.73
C MET A 117 -4.89 -9.91 2.62
N ALA A 118 -4.13 -10.80 1.96
CA ALA A 118 -4.50 -12.22 1.88
C ALA A 118 -4.49 -12.89 3.26
N ILE A 119 -3.48 -12.63 4.10
CA ILE A 119 -3.43 -13.12 5.50
C ILE A 119 -4.62 -12.58 6.30
N PHE A 120 -4.93 -11.30 6.16
CA PHE A 120 -6.03 -10.67 6.87
C PHE A 120 -7.39 -11.28 6.48
N ILE A 121 -7.63 -11.48 5.18
CA ILE A 121 -8.85 -12.14 4.68
C ILE A 121 -8.94 -13.58 5.22
N LEU A 122 -7.82 -14.32 5.23
CA LEU A 122 -7.78 -15.66 5.80
C LEU A 122 -8.13 -15.65 7.30
N LEU A 123 -7.56 -14.72 8.07
CA LEU A 123 -7.89 -14.54 9.49
C LEU A 123 -9.38 -14.21 9.69
N LEU A 124 -9.98 -13.35 8.86
CA LEU A 124 -11.41 -13.04 8.91
C LEU A 124 -12.28 -14.29 8.66
N ILE A 125 -11.95 -15.07 7.63
CA ILE A 125 -12.67 -16.31 7.32
C ILE A 125 -12.60 -17.29 8.49
N MET A 126 -11.42 -17.45 9.08
CA MET A 126 -11.22 -18.32 10.24
C MET A 126 -12.00 -17.84 11.47
N ALA A 127 -12.07 -16.52 11.69
CA ALA A 127 -12.84 -15.94 12.79
C ALA A 127 -14.34 -16.19 12.63
N ILE A 128 -14.89 -15.99 11.42
CA ILE A 128 -16.31 -16.22 11.13
C ILE A 128 -16.67 -17.70 11.28
N ILE A 129 -15.85 -18.61 10.75
CA ILE A 129 -16.10 -20.06 10.85
C ILE A 129 -16.09 -20.53 12.31
N ASN A 130 -15.31 -19.90 13.18
CA ASN A 130 -15.26 -20.25 14.60
C ASN A 130 -16.47 -19.73 15.40
N GLU A 131 -17.23 -18.77 14.88
CA GLU A 131 -18.47 -18.26 15.50
C GLU A 131 -19.75 -19.01 15.05
N ILE A 132 -19.67 -19.84 14.01
CA ILE A 132 -20.75 -20.68 13.47
C ILE A 132 -20.65 -22.10 14.04
#